data_AF-A0A7S2XRK5-F1
#
_entry.id   AF-A0A7S2XRK5-F1
#
_cell.length_a   1.000
_cell.length_b   1.000
_cell.length_c   1.000
_cell.angle_alpha   90.00
_cell.angle_beta   90.00
_cell.angle_gamma   90.00
#
_symmetry.space_group_name_H-M   'P 1'
#
loop_
_entity.id
_entity.type
_entity.pdbx_description
1 polymer ?
#
loop_
_entity_poly.entity_id
_entity_poly.type
_entity_poly.pdbx_seq_one_letter_code
_entity_poly.pdbx_strand_id
1 'polypeptide(L)'
;MKLHFILGISLIQCRAAFLFSPDLNRRKQIVLLKSTENQNLALGAATDAITLHKQAGVLRAEAESLRKAIDESKAAARQKEIDDADRWINLLLVNQTIDESTQILNTEDQVAQILQDRRFSAEQVNQMFDRICETSSKQSIDRCSPLISLLLDAACMVDCMEREDNPNKRWNHRVERDLRKKFFAMGWGIDMDRIKEEEQDRNSGIGRFLKYHDSND
;
A
#
# COMPACT_ATOMS: atom_id res chain seq x y z
N MET A 1 63.34 -23.52 -108.13
CA MET A 1 62.28 -24.56 -108.29
C MET A 1 62.15 -25.38 -107.02
N LYS A 2 61.22 -25.01 -106.14
CA LYS A 2 60.31 -25.89 -105.39
C LYS A 2 59.18 -24.98 -104.93
N LEU A 3 58.01 -25.21 -105.51
CA LEU A 3 56.78 -24.45 -105.31
C LEU A 3 55.96 -25.05 -104.15
N HIS A 4 55.00 -24.22 -103.71
CA HIS A 4 53.69 -24.51 -103.11
C HIS A 4 53.59 -24.64 -101.57
N PHE A 5 52.90 -23.71 -100.88
CA PHE A 5 51.41 -23.60 -100.64
C PHE A 5 51.01 -24.57 -99.50
N ILE A 6 50.33 -24.25 -98.38
CA ILE A 6 49.09 -23.50 -98.12
C ILE A 6 48.97 -23.15 -96.61
N LEU A 7 48.27 -22.04 -96.38
CA LEU A 7 47.54 -21.53 -95.21
C LEU A 7 47.14 -22.51 -94.08
N GLY A 8 47.20 -21.98 -92.85
CA GLY A 8 46.49 -22.49 -91.68
C GLY A 8 46.06 -21.35 -90.75
N ILE A 9 45.04 -20.59 -91.15
CA ILE A 9 44.25 -19.72 -90.26
C ILE A 9 43.23 -20.62 -89.56
N SER A 10 43.21 -20.67 -88.23
CA SER A 10 42.01 -21.05 -87.47
C SER A 10 42.18 -20.71 -85.99
N LEU A 11 41.35 -19.76 -85.55
CA LEU A 11 40.65 -19.73 -84.26
C LEU A 11 41.37 -20.36 -83.06
N ILE A 12 41.80 -19.52 -82.10
CA ILE A 12 41.27 -19.48 -80.72
C ILE A 12 41.59 -18.06 -80.21
N GLN A 13 40.77 -17.13 -80.66
CA GLN A 13 40.48 -15.89 -79.97
C GLN A 13 39.09 -16.13 -79.40
N CYS A 14 39.01 -16.22 -78.06
CA CYS A 14 37.81 -16.35 -77.19
C CYS A 14 37.97 -17.48 -76.15
N ARG A 15 38.62 -17.16 -75.02
CA ARG A 15 38.20 -17.52 -73.65
C ARG A 15 39.38 -17.40 -72.68
N ALA A 16 39.56 -16.20 -72.14
CA ALA A 16 39.96 -15.97 -70.75
C ALA A 16 39.86 -14.48 -70.36
N ALA A 17 38.89 -13.75 -70.95
CA ALA A 17 38.48 -12.44 -70.43
C ALA A 17 37.22 -12.64 -69.57
N PHE A 18 37.27 -13.58 -68.64
CA PHE A 18 36.26 -13.78 -67.62
C PHE A 18 36.95 -14.52 -66.51
N LEU A 19 37.31 -13.78 -65.46
CA LEU A 19 37.51 -14.20 -64.06
C LEU A 19 38.51 -13.24 -63.42
N PHE A 20 38.14 -11.96 -63.33
CA PHE A 20 38.36 -11.16 -62.12
C PHE A 20 37.66 -9.81 -62.34
N SER A 21 36.34 -9.78 -62.09
CA SER A 21 35.65 -8.50 -61.92
C SER A 21 35.93 -8.02 -60.50
N PRO A 22 36.77 -6.99 -60.28
CA PRO A 22 37.02 -6.44 -58.93
C PRO A 22 35.72 -5.93 -58.27
N ASP A 23 34.68 -5.64 -59.05
CA ASP A 23 33.37 -5.18 -58.58
C ASP A 23 32.57 -6.28 -57.84
N LEU A 24 32.64 -7.53 -58.27
CA LEU A 24 31.94 -8.65 -57.61
C LEU A 24 32.57 -9.02 -56.25
N ASN A 25 33.90 -8.90 -56.14
CA ASN A 25 34.60 -9.14 -54.88
C ASN A 25 34.37 -7.98 -53.89
N ARG A 26 34.28 -6.74 -54.39
CA ARG A 26 33.92 -5.56 -53.58
C ARG A 26 32.48 -5.64 -53.06
N ARG A 27 31.52 -6.01 -53.91
CA ARG A 27 30.12 -6.19 -53.50
C ARG A 27 29.94 -7.30 -52.48
N LYS A 28 30.65 -8.43 -52.65
CA LYS A 28 30.66 -9.52 -51.65
C LYS A 28 31.26 -9.06 -50.32
N GLN A 29 32.37 -8.32 -50.33
CA GLN A 29 32.94 -7.74 -49.11
C GLN A 29 31.99 -6.75 -48.41
N ILE A 30 31.30 -5.89 -49.15
CA ILE A 30 30.35 -4.91 -48.58
C ILE A 30 29.13 -5.61 -47.96
N VAL A 31 28.60 -6.66 -48.60
CA VAL A 31 27.48 -7.44 -48.04
C VAL A 31 27.92 -8.20 -46.78
N LEU A 32 29.15 -8.74 -46.77
CA LEU A 32 29.70 -9.41 -45.59
C LEU A 32 29.87 -8.43 -44.41
N LEU A 33 30.43 -7.24 -44.67
CA LEU A 33 30.65 -6.20 -43.66
C LEU A 33 29.32 -5.68 -43.08
N LYS A 34 28.32 -5.43 -43.92
CA LYS A 34 26.96 -5.06 -43.47
C LYS A 34 26.28 -6.18 -42.69
N SER A 35 26.50 -7.44 -43.07
CA SER A 35 26.00 -8.59 -42.31
C SER A 35 26.67 -8.68 -40.93
N THR A 36 27.97 -8.41 -40.83
CA THR A 36 28.69 -8.41 -39.55
C THR A 36 28.31 -7.22 -38.66
N GLU A 37 28.10 -6.03 -39.23
CA GLU A 37 27.59 -4.87 -38.48
C GLU A 37 26.18 -5.13 -37.93
N ASN A 38 25.30 -5.71 -38.75
CA ASN A 38 23.94 -6.08 -38.31
C ASN A 38 23.95 -7.19 -37.25
N GLN A 39 24.87 -8.17 -37.35
CA GLN A 39 25.05 -9.21 -36.34
C GLN A 39 25.60 -8.64 -35.02
N ASN A 40 26.54 -7.69 -35.09
CA ASN A 40 27.10 -7.04 -33.90
C ASN A 40 26.08 -6.11 -33.22
N LEU A 41 25.24 -5.40 -34.00
CA LEU A 41 24.13 -4.61 -33.47
C LEU A 41 23.05 -5.50 -32.83
N ALA A 42 22.73 -6.65 -33.44
CA ALA A 42 21.80 -7.62 -32.87
C ALA A 42 22.35 -8.27 -31.59
N LEU A 43 23.65 -8.58 -31.55
CA LEU A 43 24.30 -9.08 -30.33
C LEU A 43 24.30 -8.02 -29.22
N GLY A 44 24.61 -6.76 -29.53
CA GLY A 44 24.58 -5.64 -28.58
C GLY A 44 23.18 -5.42 -27.99
N ALA A 45 22.15 -5.42 -28.84
CA ALA A 45 20.76 -5.32 -28.40
C ALA A 45 20.34 -6.51 -27.52
N ALA A 46 20.82 -7.73 -27.82
CA ALA A 46 20.56 -8.90 -27.01
C ALA A 46 21.27 -8.85 -25.66
N THR A 47 22.52 -8.38 -25.60
CA THR A 47 23.23 -8.19 -24.32
C THR A 47 22.57 -7.11 -23.47
N ASP A 48 22.17 -6.00 -24.08
CA ASP A 48 21.45 -4.92 -23.38
C ASP A 48 20.11 -5.42 -22.83
N ALA A 49 19.34 -6.17 -23.63
CA ALA A 49 18.09 -6.79 -23.19
C ALA A 49 18.28 -7.75 -22.00
N ILE A 50 19.35 -8.55 -21.99
CA ILE A 50 19.68 -9.45 -20.87
C ILE A 50 20.04 -8.64 -19.62
N THR A 51 20.83 -7.57 -19.75
CA THR A 51 21.18 -6.71 -18.60
C THR A 51 19.97 -6.00 -18.02
N LEU A 52 19.09 -5.45 -18.86
CA LEU A 52 17.84 -4.83 -18.44
C LEU A 52 16.91 -5.83 -17.75
N HIS A 53 16.82 -7.06 -18.27
CA HIS A 53 16.03 -8.12 -17.62
C HIS A 53 16.58 -8.46 -16.22
N LYS A 54 17.91 -8.55 -16.08
CA LYS A 54 18.56 -8.78 -14.79
C LYS A 54 18.34 -7.62 -13.82
N GLN A 55 18.47 -6.38 -14.28
CA GLN A 55 18.19 -5.18 -13.47
C GLN A 55 16.72 -5.11 -13.04
N ALA A 56 15.78 -5.41 -13.95
CA ALA A 56 14.37 -5.49 -13.63
C ALA A 56 14.07 -6.59 -12.60
N GLY A 57 14.77 -7.72 -12.66
CA GLY A 57 14.68 -8.78 -11.65
C GLY A 57 15.13 -8.32 -10.27
N VAL A 58 16.28 -7.62 -10.20
CA VAL A 58 16.79 -7.05 -8.94
C VAL A 58 15.83 -6.01 -8.36
N LEU A 59 15.32 -5.09 -9.19
CA LEU A 59 14.37 -4.06 -8.76
C LEU A 59 13.05 -4.65 -8.26
N ARG A 60 12.54 -5.73 -8.89
CA ARG A 60 11.35 -6.43 -8.39
C ARG A 60 11.59 -7.08 -7.03
N ALA A 61 12.74 -7.74 -6.84
CA ALA A 61 13.09 -8.33 -5.55
C ALA A 61 13.24 -7.26 -4.45
N GLU A 62 13.84 -6.12 -4.78
CA GLU A 62 13.97 -4.99 -3.86
C GLU A 62 12.59 -4.38 -3.51
N ALA A 63 11.73 -4.18 -4.51
CA ALA A 63 10.36 -3.69 -4.29
C ALA A 63 9.54 -4.65 -3.41
N GLU A 64 9.65 -5.97 -3.62
CA GLU A 64 9.00 -6.98 -2.76
C GLU A 64 9.54 -6.95 -1.33
N SER A 65 10.87 -6.82 -1.15
CA SER A 65 11.48 -6.70 0.16
C SER A 65 11.01 -5.45 0.90
N LEU A 66 10.98 -4.30 0.22
CA LEU A 66 10.50 -3.04 0.80
C LEU A 66 9.01 -3.11 1.14
N ARG A 67 8.20 -3.75 0.29
CA ARG A 67 6.78 -3.99 0.56
C ARG A 67 6.59 -4.82 1.83
N LYS A 68 7.34 -5.92 1.98
CA LYS A 68 7.31 -6.73 3.21
C LYS A 68 7.70 -5.93 4.44
N ALA A 69 8.78 -5.15 4.37
CA ALA A 69 9.21 -4.30 5.48
C ALA A 69 8.15 -3.25 5.86
N ILE A 70 7.45 -2.66 4.88
CA ILE A 70 6.33 -1.74 5.13
C ILE A 70 5.17 -2.46 5.81
N ASP A 71 4.81 -3.65 5.33
CA ASP A 71 3.70 -4.43 5.88
C ASP A 71 4.00 -4.88 7.33
N GLU A 72 5.23 -5.30 7.62
CA GLU A 72 5.71 -5.61 8.96
C GLU A 72 5.70 -4.38 9.88
N SER A 73 6.19 -3.24 9.40
CA SER A 73 6.17 -1.99 10.17
C SER A 73 4.74 -1.53 10.47
N LYS A 74 3.81 -1.67 9.53
CA LYS A 74 2.38 -1.34 9.73
C LYS A 74 1.72 -2.30 10.71
N ALA A 75 2.05 -3.59 10.67
CA ALA A 75 1.55 -4.56 11.62
C ALA A 75 2.04 -4.26 13.05
N ALA A 76 3.33 -3.94 13.21
CA ALA A 76 3.91 -3.55 14.49
C ALA A 76 3.30 -2.25 15.04
N ALA A 77 3.06 -1.26 14.19
CA ALA A 77 2.39 -0.02 14.59
C ALA A 77 0.97 -0.28 15.10
N ARG A 78 0.17 -1.08 14.38
CA ARG A 78 -1.18 -1.47 14.80
C ARG A 78 -1.18 -2.25 16.11
N GLN A 79 -0.25 -3.18 16.28
CA GLN A 79 -0.16 -3.92 17.55
C GLN A 79 0.14 -2.99 18.71
N LYS A 80 1.04 -2.02 18.53
CA LYS A 80 1.35 -1.03 19.55
C LYS A 80 0.12 -0.16 19.91
N GLU A 81 -0.66 0.24 18.92
CA GLU A 81 -1.91 0.98 19.14
C GLU A 81 -2.92 0.16 19.95
N ILE A 82 -3.06 -1.13 19.66
CA ILE A 82 -3.89 -2.07 20.42
C ILE A 82 -3.39 -2.18 21.86
N ASP A 83 -2.09 -2.40 22.06
CA ASP A 83 -1.49 -2.54 23.39
C ASP A 83 -1.64 -1.24 24.22
N ASP A 84 -1.51 -0.08 23.57
CA ASP A 84 -1.70 1.22 24.19
C ASP A 84 -3.18 1.43 24.61
N ALA A 85 -4.14 1.04 23.77
CA ALA A 85 -5.57 1.09 24.08
C ALA A 85 -5.95 0.16 25.24
N ASP A 86 -5.47 -1.09 25.22
CA ASP A 86 -5.68 -2.07 26.29
C ASP A 86 -5.08 -1.58 27.62
N ARG A 87 -3.91 -0.93 27.58
CA ARG A 87 -3.31 -0.29 28.77
C ARG A 87 -4.21 0.82 29.32
N TRP A 88 -4.78 1.65 28.46
CA TRP A 88 -5.67 2.72 28.92
C TRP A 88 -6.99 2.19 29.46
N ILE A 89 -7.58 1.17 28.82
CA ILE A 89 -8.80 0.51 29.31
C ILE A 89 -8.57 -0.04 30.72
N ASN A 90 -7.47 -0.77 30.93
CA ASN A 90 -7.14 -1.32 32.24
C ASN A 90 -6.87 -0.24 33.28
N LEU A 91 -6.19 0.84 32.92
CA LEU A 91 -5.93 1.95 33.85
C LEU A 91 -7.20 2.72 34.22
N LEU A 92 -8.12 2.88 33.26
CA LEU A 92 -9.25 3.77 33.40
C LEU A 92 -10.48 3.05 33.95
N LEU A 93 -10.83 1.90 33.40
CA LEU A 93 -12.11 1.24 33.64
C LEU A 93 -12.02 0.11 34.68
N VAL A 94 -10.84 -0.51 34.84
CA VAL A 94 -10.62 -1.62 35.76
C VAL A 94 -10.01 -1.10 37.06
N ASN A 95 -10.64 -1.39 38.20
CA ASN A 95 -10.13 -1.07 39.53
C ASN A 95 -9.21 -2.19 40.04
N GLN A 96 -9.74 -3.41 40.06
CA GLN A 96 -9.05 -4.60 40.55
C GLN A 96 -9.42 -5.81 39.71
N THR A 97 -8.43 -6.65 39.43
CA THR A 97 -8.60 -7.94 38.80
C THR A 97 -8.50 -9.00 39.88
N ILE A 98 -9.59 -9.71 40.16
CA ILE A 98 -9.60 -10.77 41.19
C ILE A 98 -9.00 -12.04 40.56
N ASP A 99 -9.48 -12.41 39.37
CA ASP A 99 -9.06 -13.59 38.59
C ASP A 99 -8.88 -13.21 37.11
N GLU A 100 -8.40 -14.12 36.27
CA GLU A 100 -8.29 -13.89 34.80
C GLU A 100 -9.63 -13.52 34.14
N SER A 101 -10.76 -13.92 34.72
CA SER A 101 -12.10 -13.70 34.19
C SER A 101 -12.95 -12.67 34.94
N THR A 102 -12.51 -12.24 36.14
CA THR A 102 -13.33 -11.41 37.03
C THR A 102 -12.63 -10.08 37.31
N GLN A 103 -13.24 -8.99 36.84
CA GLN A 103 -12.75 -7.63 37.00
C GLN A 103 -13.77 -6.79 37.78
N ILE A 104 -13.28 -6.09 38.81
CA ILE A 104 -14.00 -5.03 39.49
C ILE A 104 -13.76 -3.75 38.70
N LEU A 105 -14.84 -3.11 38.25
CA LEU A 105 -14.78 -1.86 37.49
C LEU A 105 -14.73 -0.66 38.44
N ASN A 106 -14.15 0.45 37.95
CA ASN A 106 -14.24 1.74 38.62
C ASN A 106 -15.68 2.27 38.57
N THR A 107 -16.03 3.16 39.50
CA THR A 107 -17.30 3.88 39.44
C THR A 107 -17.25 4.99 38.39
N GLU A 108 -18.41 5.43 37.91
CA GLU A 108 -18.51 6.53 36.93
C GLU A 108 -17.74 7.79 37.38
N ASP A 109 -17.91 8.18 38.65
CA ASP A 109 -17.19 9.31 39.25
C ASP A 109 -15.66 9.12 39.22
N GLN A 110 -15.17 7.92 39.54
CA GLN A 110 -13.74 7.61 39.53
C GLN A 110 -13.18 7.67 38.12
N VAL A 111 -13.90 7.10 37.14
CA VAL A 111 -13.51 7.14 35.73
C VAL A 111 -13.47 8.60 35.24
N ALA A 112 -14.49 9.40 35.57
CA ALA A 112 -14.55 10.81 35.21
C ALA A 112 -13.38 11.61 35.82
N GLN A 113 -13.00 11.32 37.07
CA GLN A 113 -11.85 11.92 37.72
C GLN A 113 -10.54 11.53 37.05
N ILE A 114 -10.32 10.24 36.76
CA ILE A 114 -9.11 9.76 36.08
C ILE A 114 -8.99 10.38 34.68
N LEU A 115 -10.11 10.49 33.95
CA LEU A 115 -10.15 11.14 32.63
C LEU A 115 -9.62 12.58 32.70
N GLN A 116 -10.00 13.33 33.74
CA GLN A 116 -9.54 14.71 33.98
C GLN A 116 -8.07 14.76 34.40
N ASP A 117 -7.69 14.01 35.42
CA ASP A 117 -6.36 14.03 36.02
C ASP A 117 -5.28 13.67 35.01
N ARG A 118 -5.53 12.62 34.22
CA ARG A 118 -4.63 12.14 33.18
C ARG A 118 -4.76 12.89 31.86
N ARG A 119 -5.72 13.80 31.75
CA ARG A 119 -5.99 14.63 30.57
C ARG A 119 -6.05 13.77 29.30
N PHE A 120 -6.94 12.80 29.27
CA PHE A 120 -7.13 11.96 28.08
C PHE A 120 -7.61 12.78 26.86
N SER A 121 -7.09 12.47 25.69
CA SER A 121 -7.55 13.07 24.43
C SER A 121 -8.83 12.40 23.94
N ALA A 122 -9.61 13.12 23.13
CA ALA A 122 -10.80 12.55 22.49
C ALA A 122 -10.46 11.33 21.62
N GLU A 123 -9.30 11.34 20.97
CA GLU A 123 -8.80 10.24 20.15
C GLU A 123 -8.49 9.01 20.98
N GLN A 124 -7.83 9.16 22.13
CA GLN A 124 -7.57 8.04 23.06
C GLN A 124 -8.88 7.41 23.55
N VAL A 125 -9.89 8.23 23.86
CA VAL A 125 -11.20 7.72 24.27
C VAL A 125 -11.90 6.96 23.15
N ASN A 126 -11.82 7.44 21.90
CA ASN A 126 -12.34 6.70 20.74
C ASN A 126 -11.59 5.38 20.51
N GLN A 127 -10.26 5.38 20.63
CA GLN A 127 -9.45 4.15 20.49
C GLN A 127 -9.82 3.12 21.56
N MET A 128 -10.04 3.53 22.81
CA MET A 128 -10.54 2.64 23.86
C MET A 128 -11.92 2.09 23.52
N PHE A 129 -12.84 2.94 23.05
CA PHE A 129 -14.19 2.51 22.64
C PHE A 129 -14.13 1.45 21.54
N ASP A 130 -13.37 1.71 20.48
CA ASP A 130 -13.22 0.81 19.34
C ASP A 130 -12.63 -0.52 19.76
N ARG A 131 -11.59 -0.47 20.61
CA ARG A 131 -10.96 -1.67 21.15
C ARG A 131 -11.91 -2.51 22.00
N ILE A 132 -12.76 -1.89 22.82
CA ILE A 132 -13.79 -2.61 23.60
C ILE A 132 -14.82 -3.25 22.65
N CYS A 133 -15.23 -2.54 21.61
CA CYS A 133 -16.16 -3.06 20.60
C CYS A 133 -15.58 -4.23 19.79
N GLU A 134 -14.29 -4.23 19.50
CA GLU A 134 -13.60 -5.35 18.84
C GLU A 134 -13.48 -6.59 19.74
N THR A 135 -13.24 -6.37 21.03
CA THR A 135 -13.01 -7.46 22.00
C THR A 135 -14.30 -8.17 22.37
N SER A 136 -15.41 -7.44 22.39
CA SER A 136 -16.71 -7.95 22.83
C SER A 136 -17.55 -8.47 21.66
N SER A 137 -18.40 -9.47 21.91
CA SER A 137 -19.39 -9.94 20.92
C SER A 137 -20.28 -8.79 20.45
N LYS A 138 -20.90 -8.90 19.25
CA LYS A 138 -21.72 -7.84 18.62
C LYS A 138 -22.47 -6.99 19.65
N GLN A 139 -21.97 -5.76 19.83
CA GLN A 139 -22.52 -4.79 20.76
C GLN A 139 -23.80 -4.20 20.17
N SER A 140 -24.83 -4.12 20.98
CA SER A 140 -26.08 -3.43 20.64
C SER A 140 -26.60 -2.71 21.87
N ILE A 141 -27.60 -1.85 21.68
CA ILE A 141 -28.27 -1.13 22.78
C ILE A 141 -28.74 -2.11 23.86
N ASP A 142 -29.25 -3.27 23.45
CA ASP A 142 -29.77 -4.30 24.36
C ASP A 142 -28.69 -5.23 24.94
N ARG A 143 -27.47 -5.21 24.39
CA ARG A 143 -26.34 -6.08 24.77
C ARG A 143 -25.05 -5.27 24.87
N CYS A 144 -25.13 -4.16 25.61
CA CYS A 144 -24.00 -3.28 25.87
C CYS A 144 -23.05 -3.92 26.90
N SER A 145 -21.75 -3.91 26.60
CA SER A 145 -20.70 -4.26 27.54
C SER A 145 -20.73 -3.26 28.72
N PRO A 146 -20.61 -3.73 29.97
CA PRO A 146 -20.49 -2.85 31.14
C PRO A 146 -19.39 -1.81 31.00
N LEU A 147 -18.28 -2.16 30.33
CA LEU A 147 -17.17 -1.24 30.05
C LEU A 147 -17.58 -0.09 29.14
N ILE A 148 -18.40 -0.35 28.13
CA ILE A 148 -18.88 0.69 27.20
C ILE A 148 -19.84 1.62 27.92
N SER A 149 -20.80 1.07 28.68
CA SER A 149 -21.73 1.91 29.45
C SER A 149 -20.97 2.83 30.40
N LEU A 150 -20.05 2.26 31.19
CA LEU A 150 -19.22 3.02 32.12
C LEU A 150 -18.41 4.12 31.42
N LEU A 151 -17.81 3.83 30.27
CA LEU A 151 -17.06 4.81 29.49
C LEU A 151 -17.96 5.93 28.95
N LEU A 152 -19.14 5.59 28.42
CA LEU A 152 -20.10 6.57 27.88
C LEU A 152 -20.64 7.49 28.97
N ASP A 153 -21.00 6.94 30.12
CA ASP A 153 -21.60 7.69 31.23
C ASP A 153 -20.55 8.57 31.91
N ALA A 154 -19.31 8.07 32.12
CA ALA A 154 -18.21 8.89 32.59
C ALA A 154 -17.80 9.99 31.59
N ALA A 155 -17.81 9.71 30.29
CA ALA A 155 -17.58 10.73 29.26
C ALA A 155 -18.66 11.82 29.28
N CYS A 156 -19.93 11.44 29.53
CA CYS A 156 -21.05 12.37 29.71
C CYS A 156 -20.80 13.29 30.90
N MET A 157 -20.38 12.75 32.04
CA MET A 157 -20.04 13.55 33.22
C MET A 157 -18.95 14.57 32.87
N VAL A 158 -17.88 14.12 32.22
CA VAL A 158 -16.78 15.01 31.83
C VAL A 158 -17.26 16.12 30.88
N ASP A 159 -18.06 15.79 29.87
CA ASP A 159 -18.60 16.78 28.94
C ASP A 159 -19.54 17.78 29.64
N CYS A 160 -20.29 17.36 30.66
CA CYS A 160 -21.22 18.21 31.41
C CYS A 160 -20.55 19.15 32.43
N MET A 161 -19.35 18.85 32.94
CA MET A 161 -18.66 19.71 33.92
C MET A 161 -18.31 21.09 33.36
N GLU A 162 -18.30 22.11 34.22
CA GLU A 162 -17.94 23.46 33.82
C GLU A 162 -16.47 23.60 33.39
N ARG A 163 -16.17 24.67 32.64
CA ARG A 163 -14.86 24.85 31.99
C ARG A 163 -13.72 25.06 32.98
N GLU A 164 -14.01 25.63 34.14
CA GLU A 164 -13.01 25.99 35.15
C GLU A 164 -12.44 24.74 35.84
N ASP A 165 -13.28 23.72 36.02
CA ASP A 165 -12.90 22.47 36.70
C ASP A 165 -12.42 21.39 35.73
N ASN A 166 -12.71 21.51 34.43
CA ASN A 166 -12.42 20.46 33.46
C ASN A 166 -11.29 20.81 32.46
N PRO A 167 -10.06 20.27 32.63
CA PRO A 167 -8.97 20.44 31.67
C PRO A 167 -9.25 19.81 30.29
N ASN A 168 -10.26 18.93 30.20
CA ASN A 168 -10.68 18.26 28.97
C ASN A 168 -11.77 19.01 28.20
N LYS A 169 -12.12 20.26 28.57
CA LYS A 169 -13.12 21.04 27.80
C LYS A 169 -12.76 21.28 26.32
N ARG A 170 -11.51 21.00 25.92
CA ARG A 170 -11.07 20.86 24.51
C ARG A 170 -11.90 19.85 23.70
N TRP A 171 -12.57 18.90 24.35
CA TRP A 171 -13.50 17.97 23.73
C TRP A 171 -14.73 18.67 23.13
N ASN A 172 -15.03 19.89 23.58
CA ASN A 172 -16.12 20.73 23.07
C ASN A 172 -17.49 20.03 23.08
N HIS A 173 -17.76 19.23 24.12
CA HIS A 173 -19.00 18.46 24.28
C HIS A 173 -19.29 17.49 23.12
N ARG A 174 -18.25 17.00 22.45
CA ARG A 174 -18.41 16.14 21.28
C ARG A 174 -18.16 14.68 21.58
N VAL A 175 -17.35 14.36 22.60
CA VAL A 175 -16.86 12.99 22.79
C VAL A 175 -18.01 12.06 23.12
N GLU A 176 -18.81 12.38 24.13
CA GLU A 176 -19.98 11.57 24.47
C GLU A 176 -20.94 11.41 23.28
N ARG A 177 -21.25 12.52 22.61
CA ARG A 177 -22.20 12.55 21.50
C ARG A 177 -21.72 11.68 20.34
N ASP A 178 -20.45 11.79 19.99
CA ASP A 178 -19.85 11.08 18.87
C ASP A 178 -19.74 9.57 19.19
N LEU A 179 -19.40 9.21 20.44
CA LEU A 179 -19.40 7.82 20.89
C LEU A 179 -20.82 7.21 20.90
N ARG A 180 -21.84 7.93 21.41
CA ARG A 180 -23.23 7.45 21.36
C ARG A 180 -23.74 7.31 19.94
N LYS A 181 -23.37 8.23 19.04
CA LYS A 181 -23.69 8.11 17.61
C LYS A 181 -23.06 6.87 16.99
N LYS A 182 -21.79 6.59 17.30
CA LYS A 182 -21.06 5.40 16.84
C LYS A 182 -21.68 4.12 17.39
N PHE A 183 -21.98 4.09 18.69
CA PHE A 183 -22.63 2.99 19.37
C PHE A 183 -24.03 2.69 18.79
N PHE A 184 -24.83 3.73 18.56
CA PHE A 184 -26.14 3.58 17.92
C PHE A 184 -26.01 3.00 16.52
N ALA A 185 -25.14 3.57 15.67
CA ALA A 185 -24.92 3.09 14.31
C ALA A 185 -24.48 1.61 14.28
N MET A 186 -23.60 1.21 15.19
CA MET A 186 -23.16 -0.18 15.34
C MET A 186 -24.32 -1.14 15.63
N GLY A 187 -25.27 -0.74 16.48
CA GLY A 187 -26.49 -1.53 16.75
C GLY A 187 -27.36 -1.77 15.51
N TRP A 188 -27.25 -0.91 14.49
CA TRP A 188 -27.95 -1.03 13.20
C TRP A 188 -27.06 -1.64 12.09
N GLY A 189 -25.84 -2.09 12.42
CA GLY A 189 -24.89 -2.61 11.43
C GLY A 189 -24.34 -1.53 10.49
N ILE A 190 -24.39 -0.25 10.89
CA ILE A 190 -23.85 0.88 10.15
C ILE A 190 -22.44 1.16 10.68
N ASP A 191 -21.45 1.05 9.79
CA ASP A 191 -20.08 1.42 10.07
C ASP A 191 -19.87 2.93 9.81
N MET A 192 -19.76 3.69 10.90
CA MET A 192 -19.56 5.13 10.85
C MET A 192 -18.16 5.54 10.39
N ASP A 193 -17.15 4.69 10.59
CA ASP A 193 -15.78 5.02 10.20
C ASP A 193 -15.65 4.90 8.69
N ARG A 194 -16.23 3.85 8.10
CA ARG A 194 -16.35 3.73 6.65
C ARG A 194 -17.08 4.93 6.01
N ILE A 195 -18.16 5.41 6.62
CA ILE A 195 -18.89 6.58 6.10
C ILE A 195 -18.00 7.84 6.14
N LYS A 196 -17.23 8.03 7.21
CA LYS A 196 -16.28 9.16 7.34
C LYS A 196 -15.17 9.06 6.30
N GLU A 197 -14.62 7.89 6.06
CA GLU A 197 -13.61 7.66 5.00
C GLU A 197 -14.19 8.00 3.62
N GLU A 198 -15.40 7.51 3.31
CA GLU A 198 -16.08 7.81 2.05
C GLU A 198 -16.42 9.31 1.88
N GLU A 199 -16.72 10.03 2.97
CA GLU A 199 -16.89 11.49 2.96
C GLU A 199 -15.56 12.24 2.77
N GLN A 200 -14.50 11.79 3.43
CA GLN A 200 -13.18 12.37 3.32
C GLN A 200 -12.61 12.18 1.91
N ASP A 201 -12.83 11.03 1.28
CA ASP A 201 -12.46 10.76 -0.12
C ASP A 201 -13.25 11.59 -1.13
N ARG A 202 -14.53 11.86 -0.83
CA ARG A 202 -15.35 12.78 -1.64
C ARG A 202 -14.88 14.22 -1.52
N ASN A 203 -14.46 14.63 -0.33
CA ASN A 203 -13.98 15.99 -0.06
C ASN A 203 -12.52 16.22 -0.47
N SER A 204 -11.67 15.18 -0.48
CA SER A 204 -10.26 15.29 -0.88
C SER A 204 -10.07 15.48 -2.39
N GLY A 205 -11.12 15.35 -3.20
CA GLY A 205 -11.10 15.57 -4.66
C GLY A 205 -10.37 14.48 -5.45
N ILE A 206 -9.64 13.57 -4.80
CA ILE A 206 -8.88 12.48 -5.42
C ILE A 206 -9.81 11.35 -5.90
N GLY A 207 -10.93 11.11 -5.20
CA GLY A 207 -11.91 10.08 -5.55
C GLY A 207 -12.66 10.33 -6.87
N ARG A 208 -12.57 11.53 -7.46
CA ARG A 208 -13.16 11.84 -8.77
C ARG A 208 -12.31 11.37 -9.96
N PHE A 209 -11.02 11.08 -9.75
CA PHE A 209 -10.08 10.76 -10.84
C PHE A 209 -9.90 9.25 -11.08
N LEU A 210 -10.07 8.42 -10.05
CA LEU A 210 -9.76 6.98 -10.13
C LEU A 210 -10.92 6.09 -10.61
N LYS A 211 -12.16 6.59 -10.69
CA LYS A 211 -13.31 5.80 -11.17
C LYS A 211 -13.41 5.66 -12.70
N TYR A 212 -12.49 6.25 -13.47
CA TYR A 212 -12.52 6.17 -14.95
C TYR A 212 -11.58 5.12 -15.56
N HIS A 213 -10.79 4.41 -14.76
CA HIS A 213 -9.82 3.45 -15.29
C HIS A 213 -10.17 1.97 -15.09
N ASP A 214 -11.28 1.65 -14.43
CA ASP A 214 -11.66 0.27 -14.08
C ASP A 214 -12.85 -0.27 -14.92
N SER A 215 -13.09 0.29 -16.12
CA SER A 215 -14.20 -0.14 -17.00
C SER A 215 -13.79 -0.39 -18.46
N ASN A 216 -12.50 -0.59 -18.71
CA ASN A 216 -12.00 -1.14 -19.97
C ASN A 216 -11.11 -2.34 -19.65
N ASP A 217 -11.74 -3.47 -19.34
CA ASP A 217 -11.27 -4.82 -19.69
C ASP A 217 -12.50 -5.75 -19.75
#